data_AF-A0A537PJH8-F1
#
_entry.id   AF-A0A537PJH8-F1
#
_cell.length_a   1.000
_cell.length_b   1.000
_cell.length_c   1.000
_cell.angle_alpha   90.00
_cell.angle_beta   90.00
_cell.angle_gamma   90.00
#
_symmetry.space_group_name_H-M   'P 1'
#
loop_
_entity.id
_entity.type
_entity.pdbx_description
1 polymer ?
#
loop_
_entity_poly.entity_id
_entity_poly.type
_entity_poly.pdbx_seq_one_letter_code
_entity_poly.pdbx_strand_id
1 'polypeptide(L)' 'MPADPNRVILTGENPFIRLSAADGGANTTNASFWRIITCPAGPGHVLYLQSELTENRWRIYAD' A
#
# COMPACT_ATOMS: atom_id res chain seq x y z
N MET A 1 4.31 6.53 26.53
CA MET A 1 5.70 6.18 26.17
C MET A 1 6.05 6.92 24.90
N PRO A 2 7.09 7.76 24.86
CA PRO A 2 7.55 8.35 23.61
C PRO A 2 8.01 7.25 22.64
N ALA A 3 7.84 7.47 21.34
CA ALA A 3 8.34 6.56 20.31
C ALA A 3 9.88 6.56 20.35
N ASP A 4 10.49 5.38 20.42
CA ASP A 4 11.94 5.22 20.25
C ASP A 4 12.28 5.43 18.77
N PRO A 5 13.05 6.47 18.40
CA PRO A 5 13.37 6.76 17.00
C PRO A 5 14.23 5.69 16.33
N ASN A 6 14.89 4.81 17.09
CA ASN A 6 15.77 3.77 16.56
C ASN A 6 15.10 2.39 16.49
N ARG A 7 13.87 2.25 17.00
CA ARG A 7 13.17 0.98 16.98
C ARG A 7 12.51 0.75 15.63
N VAL A 8 12.94 -0.30 14.92
CA VAL A 8 12.24 -0.79 13.73
C VAL A 8 10.87 -1.35 14.16
N ILE A 9 9.79 -0.75 13.65
CA ILE A 9 8.42 -1.18 13.91
C ILE A 9 7.77 -1.90 12.74
N LEU A 10 8.33 -1.78 11.53
CA LEU A 10 7.77 -2.44 10.35
C LEU A 10 8.88 -2.74 9.34
N THR A 11 8.90 -3.95 8.78
CA THR A 11 9.67 -4.28 7.58
C THR A 11 8.80 -5.04 6.58
N GLY A 12 9.15 -4.97 5.31
CA GLY A 12 8.39 -5.64 4.26
C GLY A 12 8.76 -5.20 2.86
N GLU A 13 7.95 -5.63 1.91
CA GLU A 13 8.01 -5.22 0.51
C GLU A 13 6.86 -4.26 0.23
N ASN A 14 7.11 -3.24 -0.60
CA ASN A 14 6.11 -2.25 -1.01
C ASN A 14 6.11 -2.07 -2.54
N PRO A 15 5.69 -3.09 -3.30
CA PRO A 15 5.44 -2.93 -4.73
C PRO A 15 4.30 -1.97 -5.03
N PHE A 16 4.47 -1.23 -6.13
CA PHE A 16 3.47 -0.34 -6.70
C PHE A 16 3.13 -0.77 -8.12
N ILE A 17 1.84 -0.71 -8.44
CA ILE A 17 1.34 -0.78 -9.81
C ILE A 17 0.58 0.50 -10.07
N ARG A 18 0.93 1.18 -11.17
CA ARG A 18 0.24 2.36 -11.66
C ARG A 18 -0.14 2.11 -13.10
N LEU A 19 -1.42 2.31 -13.41
CA LEU A 19 -1.95 2.15 -14.76
C LEU A 19 -2.37 3.51 -15.29
N SER A 20 -2.10 3.74 -16.57
CA SER A 20 -2.59 4.89 -17.34
C SER A 20 -3.22 4.34 -18.63
N ALA A 21 -4.22 5.04 -19.16
CA ALA A 21 -4.85 4.68 -20.43
C ALA A 21 -3.95 4.96 -21.64
N ALA A 22 -2.96 5.83 -21.50
CA ALA A 22 -2.02 6.20 -22.54
C ALA A 22 -0.61 6.41 -21.97
N ASP A 23 0.41 6.29 -22.84
CA ASP A 23 1.78 6.58 -22.46
C ASP A 23 1.94 8.06 -22.05
N GLY A 24 2.62 8.30 -20.93
CA GLY A 24 2.72 9.63 -20.30
C GLY A 24 1.42 10.22 -19.74
N GLY A 25 0.29 9.49 -19.82
CA GLY A 25 -1.01 9.94 -19.31
C GLY A 25 -1.16 9.92 -17.79
N ALA A 26 -2.28 10.46 -17.30
CA ALA A 26 -2.62 10.42 -15.88
C ALA A 26 -2.92 8.98 -15.42
N ASN A 27 -2.52 8.65 -14.19
CA ASN A 27 -2.81 7.34 -13.62
C ASN A 27 -4.32 7.19 -13.35
N THR A 28 -4.94 6.16 -13.93
CA THR A 28 -6.32 5.76 -13.68
C THR A 28 -6.43 4.78 -12.52
N THR A 29 -5.33 4.10 -12.18
CA THR A 29 -5.26 3.16 -11.06
C THR A 29 -3.94 3.35 -10.31
N ASN A 30 -4.04 3.43 -8.98
CA ASN A 30 -2.93 3.32 -8.06
C ASN A 30 -3.17 2.11 -7.15
N ALA A 31 -2.27 1.14 -7.21
CA ALA A 31 -2.27 -0.01 -6.31
C ALA A 31 -0.91 -0.08 -5.60
N SER A 32 -0.95 -0.17 -4.27
CA SER A 32 0.23 -0.40 -3.43
C SER A 32 -0.06 -1.61 -2.56
N PHE A 33 0.63 -2.71 -2.86
CA PHE A 33 0.49 -3.96 -2.14
C PHE A 33 1.67 -4.10 -1.20
N TRP A 34 1.40 -4.23 0.09
CA TRP A 34 2.41 -4.31 1.12
C TRP A 34 2.44 -5.74 1.62
N ARG A 35 3.59 -6.39 1.50
CA ARG A 35 3.85 -7.66 2.18
C ARG A 35 4.65 -7.35 3.44
N ILE A 36 4.00 -7.38 4.59
CA ILE A 36 4.60 -7.09 5.88
C ILE A 36 5.29 -8.35 6.40
N ILE A 37 6.61 -8.26 6.61
CA ILE A 37 7.42 -9.35 7.17
C ILE A 37 7.42 -9.29 8.70
N THR A 38 7.56 -8.07 9.26
CA THR A 38 7.47 -7.84 10.70
C THR A 38 6.71 -6.58 11.01
N CYS A 39 5.78 -6.65 11.97
CA CYS A 39 5.19 -5.50 12.66
C CYS A 39 4.64 -5.95 14.05
N PRO A 40 4.18 -5.04 14.94
CA PRO A 40 3.64 -5.41 16.25
C PRO A 40 2.45 -6.37 16.22
N ALA A 41 1.67 -6.37 15.14
CA ALA A 41 0.52 -7.25 14.95
C ALA A 41 0.88 -8.61 14.30
N GLY A 42 2.14 -8.81 13.89
CA GLY A 42 2.58 -9.99 13.13
C GLY A 42 2.78 -9.72 11.64
N PRO A 43 3.16 -10.74 10.85
CA PRO A 43 3.22 -10.65 9.38
C PRO A 43 1.80 -10.57 8.80
N GLY A 44 1.67 -10.01 7.59
CA GLY A 44 0.39 -9.89 6.91
C GLY A 44 0.49 -9.12 5.60
N HIS A 45 -0.67 -8.80 5.02
CA HIS A 45 -0.77 -8.11 3.74
C HIS A 45 -1.72 -6.93 3.81
N VAL A 46 -1.38 -5.85 3.10
CA VAL A 46 -2.28 -4.70 2.95
C VAL A 46 -2.29 -4.26 1.49
N LEU A 47 -3.46 -4.10 0.91
CA LEU A 47 -3.65 -3.49 -0.40
C LEU A 47 -4.32 -2.12 -0.26
N TYR A 48 -3.59 -1.08 -0.65
CA TYR A 48 -4.16 0.24 -0.91
C TYR A 48 -4.53 0.34 -2.38
N LEU A 49 -5.81 0.56 -2.68
CA LEU A 49 -6.31 0.64 -4.04
C LEU A 49 -7.13 1.92 -4.26
N GLN A 50 -6.78 2.66 -5.30
CA GLN A 50 -7.59 3.73 -5.85
C GLN A 50 -7.72 3.50 -7.35
N SER A 51 -8.95 3.32 -7.85
CA SER A 51 -9.23 3.16 -9.27
C SER A 51 -10.67 3.52 -9.59
N GLU A 52 -11.04 3.49 -10.87
CA GLU A 52 -12.43 3.66 -11.32
C GLU A 52 -13.38 2.64 -10.66
N LEU A 53 -12.91 1.41 -10.42
CA LEU A 53 -13.67 0.35 -9.73
C LEU A 53 -13.93 0.66 -8.25
N THR A 54 -13.15 1.58 -7.66
CA THR A 54 -13.38 2.09 -6.31
C THR A 54 -14.00 3.49 -6.30
N GLU A 55 -14.59 3.91 -7.43
CA GLU A 55 -15.13 5.26 -7.64
C GLU A 55 -14.07 6.34 -7.36
N ASN A 56 -12.81 6.06 -7.71
CA ASN A 56 -11.65 6.91 -7.44
C ASN A 56 -11.40 7.22 -5.96
N ARG A 57 -11.99 6.46 -5.04
CA ARG A 57 -11.75 6.54 -3.59
C ARG A 57 -10.71 5.52 -3.16
N TRP A 58 -9.95 5.85 -2.13
CA TRP A 58 -9.05 4.89 -1.49
C TRP A 58 -9.86 3.80 -0.79
N ARG A 59 -9.52 2.54 -1.09
CA ARG A 59 -9.96 1.35 -0.37
C ARG A 59 -8.73 0.63 0.17
N ILE A 60 -8.85 0.13 1.40
CA ILE A 60 -7.81 -0.63 2.08
C ILE A 60 -8.36 -2.02 2.34
N TYR A 61 -7.63 -3.05 1.91
CA TYR A 61 -7.94 -4.45 2.17
C TYR A 61 -6.77 -5.05 2.96
N ALA A 62 -7.07 -5.79 4.02
CA ALA A 62 -6.08 -6.45 4.88
C ALA A 62 -6.62 -7.81 5.34
N ASP A 63 -5.71 -8.75 5.62
CA ASP A 63 -6.01 -10.07 6.20
C ASP A 63 -5.91 -10.10 7.73
#